data_AF-A0A838F9Y9-F1
#
_entry.id   AF-A0A838F9Y9-F1
#
_cell.length_a   1.000
_cell.length_b   1.000
_cell.length_c   1.000
_cell.angle_alpha   90.00
_cell.angle_beta   90.00
_cell.angle_gamma   90.00
#
_symmetry.space_group_name_H-M   'P 1'
#
loop_
_entity.id
_entity.type
_entity.pdbx_description
1 polymer ?
#
loop_
_entity_poly.entity_id
_entity_poly.type
_entity_poly.pdbx_seq_one_letter_code
_entity_poly.pdbx_strand_id
1 'polypeptide(L)'
;MLREKFPGMIVDGEMQANFAFNTNLLKDNYPFCELIDGGANTLIFPNLSAGNIAYKMLQSLGAGEAIGPILLGLKKSVHILQLGSSVREIINMVTIAVIDAQSKK
;
A
#
# COMPACT_ATOMS: atom_id res chain seq x y z
N MET A 1 17.52 1.47 -8.94
CA MET A 1 17.55 0.88 -7.58
C MET A 1 16.53 -0.23 -7.33
N LEU A 2 15.20 0.01 -7.35
CA LEU A 2 14.23 -1.05 -7.01
C LEU A 2 14.22 -2.19 -8.04
N ARG A 3 14.07 -1.87 -9.33
CA ARG A 3 14.15 -2.84 -10.44
C ARG A 3 15.50 -3.57 -10.49
N GLU A 4 16.60 -2.90 -10.15
CA GLU A 4 17.92 -3.52 -10.09
C GLU A 4 18.04 -4.55 -8.95
N LYS A 5 17.48 -4.25 -7.77
CA LYS A 5 17.55 -5.13 -6.59
C LYS A 5 16.52 -6.25 -6.64
N PHE A 6 15.38 -6.03 -7.28
CA PHE A 6 14.26 -6.97 -7.38
C PHE A 6 13.72 -7.03 -8.81
N PRO A 7 14.48 -7.62 -9.76
CA PRO A 7 14.14 -7.59 -11.19
C PRO A 7 12.87 -8.36 -11.55
N GLY A 8 12.41 -9.28 -10.70
CA GLY A 8 11.15 -10.02 -10.91
C GLY A 8 9.90 -9.33 -10.34
N MET A 9 10.03 -8.14 -9.74
CA MET A 9 8.91 -7.39 -9.19
C MET A 9 8.32 -6.47 -10.25
N ILE A 10 7.03 -6.63 -10.55
CA ILE A 10 6.29 -5.72 -11.44
C ILE A 10 6.10 -4.40 -10.71
N VAL A 11 6.85 -3.38 -11.14
CA VAL A 11 6.81 -2.04 -10.54
C VAL A 11 7.19 -0.99 -11.56
N ASP A 12 6.49 0.15 -11.57
CA ASP A 12 6.79 1.29 -12.42
C ASP A 12 6.57 2.63 -11.69
N GLY A 13 7.22 3.68 -12.18
CA GLY A 13 7.16 5.04 -11.65
C GLY A 13 8.30 5.91 -12.19
N GLU A 14 8.24 7.24 -12.05
CA GLU A 14 7.18 8.03 -11.42
C GLU A 14 5.89 8.08 -12.25
N MET A 15 4.73 8.10 -11.58
CA MET A 15 3.43 8.05 -12.25
C MET A 15 2.32 8.68 -11.40
N GLN A 16 1.34 9.30 -12.06
CA GLN A 16 0.14 9.82 -11.39
C GLN A 16 -0.86 8.68 -11.10
N ALA A 17 -1.61 8.80 -10.00
CA ALA A 17 -2.51 7.74 -9.55
C ALA A 17 -3.60 7.36 -10.58
N ASN A 18 -4.10 8.32 -11.37
CA ASN A 18 -5.09 8.06 -12.43
C ASN A 18 -4.54 7.13 -13.53
N PHE A 19 -3.26 7.22 -13.87
CA PHE A 19 -2.61 6.28 -14.79
C PHE A 19 -2.41 4.93 -14.11
N ALA A 20 -1.95 4.91 -12.85
CA ALA A 20 -1.70 3.69 -12.11
C ALA A 20 -2.91 2.73 -12.06
N PHE A 21 -4.13 3.27 -11.97
CA PHE A 21 -5.36 2.48 -11.90
C PHE A 21 -6.06 2.26 -13.25
N ASN A 22 -5.63 2.91 -14.34
CA ASN A 22 -6.30 2.83 -15.62
C ASN A 22 -5.39 2.22 -16.69
N THR A 23 -5.57 0.93 -16.93
CA THR A 23 -4.80 0.16 -17.91
C THR A 23 -4.95 0.66 -19.34
N ASN A 24 -6.09 1.26 -19.70
CA ASN A 24 -6.28 1.86 -21.03
C ASN A 24 -5.41 3.11 -21.18
N LEU A 25 -5.42 4.02 -20.20
CA LEU A 25 -4.55 5.19 -20.21
C LEU A 25 -3.07 4.79 -20.22
N LEU A 26 -2.70 3.72 -19.51
CA LEU A 26 -1.34 3.16 -19.55
C LEU A 26 -0.98 2.64 -20.94
N LYS A 27 -1.84 1.87 -21.61
CA LYS A 27 -1.58 1.37 -22.96
C LYS A 27 -1.35 2.52 -23.95
N ASP A 28 -2.18 3.56 -23.84
CA ASP A 28 -2.15 4.68 -24.78
C ASP A 28 -0.93 5.60 -24.58
N ASN A 29 -0.48 5.78 -23.34
CA ASN A 29 0.55 6.78 -23.00
C ASN A 29 1.90 6.17 -22.58
N TYR A 30 1.89 4.95 -22.05
CA TYR A 30 3.04 4.26 -21.49
C TYR A 30 3.08 2.78 -21.93
N PRO A 31 3.09 2.46 -23.25
CA PRO A 31 2.97 1.09 -23.77
C PRO A 31 4.09 0.13 -23.32
N PHE A 32 5.18 0.66 -22.76
CA PHE A 32 6.30 -0.08 -22.18
C PHE A 32 6.12 -0.43 -20.69
N CYS A 33 5.07 0.06 -20.05
CA CYS A 33 4.83 -0.12 -18.61
C CYS A 33 4.32 -1.53 -18.32
N GLU A 34 5.02 -2.26 -17.45
CA GLU A 34 4.64 -3.63 -17.07
C GLU A 34 3.29 -3.70 -16.30
N LEU A 35 2.80 -2.57 -15.79
CA LEU A 35 1.50 -2.50 -15.09
C LEU A 35 0.30 -2.56 -16.05
N ILE A 36 0.51 -2.54 -17.37
CA ILE A 36 -0.56 -2.52 -18.37
C ILE A 36 -1.54 -3.69 -18.26
N ASP A 37 -1.06 -4.86 -17.84
CA ASP A 37 -1.87 -6.09 -17.86
C ASP A 37 -2.83 -6.21 -16.67
N GLY A 38 -2.52 -5.56 -15.54
CA GLY A 38 -3.27 -5.73 -14.29
C GLY A 38 -3.58 -4.43 -13.52
N GLY A 39 -2.96 -3.32 -13.89
CA GLY A 39 -2.99 -2.08 -13.12
C GLY A 39 -2.22 -2.19 -11.80
N ALA A 40 -2.09 -1.06 -11.10
CA ALA A 40 -1.46 -1.00 -9.80
C ALA A 40 -2.43 -1.45 -8.69
N ASN A 41 -1.95 -2.34 -7.81
CA ASN A 41 -2.62 -2.72 -6.56
C ASN A 41 -1.93 -2.14 -5.31
N THR A 42 -0.75 -1.55 -5.49
CA THR A 42 0.09 -1.00 -4.42
C THR A 42 0.59 0.37 -4.88
N LEU A 43 0.37 1.39 -4.03
CA LEU A 43 0.85 2.74 -4.27
C LEU A 43 1.95 3.10 -3.28
N ILE A 44 3.11 3.51 -3.79
CA ILE A 44 4.20 4.07 -2.98
C ILE A 44 4.13 5.59 -3.09
N PHE A 45 3.78 6.25 -1.99
CA PHE A 45 3.68 7.70 -1.96
C PHE A 45 5.07 8.35 -1.80
N PRO A 46 5.29 9.53 -2.41
CA PRO A 46 6.59 10.19 -2.39
C PRO A 46 6.97 10.72 -1.00
N ASN A 47 5.98 10.92 -0.11
CA ASN A 47 6.19 11.38 1.26
C ASN A 47 5.01 11.03 2.16
N LEU A 48 5.22 11.22 3.47
CA LEU A 48 4.24 10.94 4.52
C LEU A 48 2.95 11.74 4.37
N SER A 49 3.03 13.02 3.99
CA SER A 49 1.86 13.89 3.84
C SER A 49 0.94 13.40 2.73
N ALA A 50 1.50 13.07 1.56
CA ALA A 50 0.73 12.54 0.43
C ALA A 50 0.04 11.23 0.78
N GLY A 51 0.77 10.30 1.43
CA GLY A 51 0.20 9.04 1.89
C GLY A 51 -0.92 9.24 2.91
N ASN A 52 -0.69 10.09 3.93
CA ASN A 52 -1.65 10.35 5.00
C ASN A 52 -2.95 10.95 4.48
N ILE A 53 -2.86 11.99 3.66
CA ILE A 53 -4.02 12.64 3.05
C ILE A 53 -4.80 11.64 2.19
N ALA A 54 -4.12 10.91 1.30
CA ALA A 54 -4.79 9.99 0.39
C ALA A 54 -5.53 8.87 1.13
N TYR A 55 -4.90 8.20 2.10
CA TYR A 55 -5.57 7.08 2.78
C TYR A 55 -6.70 7.56 3.69
N LYS A 56 -6.55 8.70 4.38
CA LYS A 56 -7.63 9.26 5.20
C LYS A 56 -8.80 9.74 4.34
N MET A 57 -8.53 10.34 3.18
CA MET A 57 -9.57 10.72 2.23
C MET A 57 -10.37 9.49 1.76
N LEU A 58 -9.69 8.40 1.37
CA LEU A 58 -10.35 7.15 0.98
C LEU A 58 -11.17 6.53 2.14
N GLN A 59 -10.63 6.57 3.36
CA GLN A 59 -11.33 6.12 4.57
C GLN A 59 -12.61 6.94 4.83
N SER A 60 -12.51 8.28 4.75
CA SER A 60 -13.64 9.18 4.99
C SER A 60 -14.73 9.10 3.90
N LEU A 61 -14.35 8.80 2.66
CA LEU A 61 -15.29 8.58 1.56
C LEU A 61 -15.96 7.19 1.60
N GLY A 62 -15.58 6.31 2.55
CA GLY A 62 -16.11 4.95 2.62
C GLY A 62 -15.69 4.08 1.44
N ALA A 63 -14.59 4.42 0.76
CA ALA A 63 -14.10 3.71 -0.42
C ALA A 63 -13.55 2.30 -0.09
N GLY A 64 -13.47 1.96 1.20
CA GLY A 64 -13.09 0.63 1.69
C GLY A 64 -12.83 0.63 3.19
N GLU A 65 -12.63 -0.57 3.75
CA GLU A 65 -12.14 -0.71 5.11
C GLU A 65 -10.64 -0.42 5.16
N ALA A 66 -10.25 0.60 5.94
CA ALA A 66 -8.85 0.90 6.18
C ALA A 66 -8.33 0.07 7.37
N ILE A 67 -7.23 -0.65 7.16
CA ILE A 67 -6.51 -1.38 8.23
C ILE A 67 -5.12 -0.78 8.36
N GLY A 68 -4.80 -0.23 9.53
CA GLY A 68 -3.47 0.30 9.81
C GLY A 68 -3.43 1.33 10.93
N PRO A 69 -2.25 1.93 11.20
CA PRO A 69 -0.99 1.75 10.44
C PRO A 69 -0.28 0.42 10.73
N ILE A 70 0.14 -0.28 9.68
CA ILE A 70 0.95 -1.50 9.78
C ILE A 70 2.44 -1.11 9.68
N LEU A 71 3.24 -1.50 10.67
CA LEU A 71 4.68 -1.25 10.67
C LEU A 71 5.42 -2.41 9.98
N LEU A 72 6.31 -2.07 9.05
CA LEU A 72 7.13 -3.01 8.28
C LEU A 72 8.63 -2.80 8.57
N GLY A 73 9.43 -3.85 8.33
CA GLY A 73 10.90 -3.78 8.43
C GLY A 73 11.51 -3.98 9.83
N LEU A 74 10.69 -4.08 10.88
CA LEU A 74 11.16 -4.37 12.24
C LEU A 74 11.53 -5.85 12.44
N LYS A 75 12.55 -6.13 13.26
CA LYS A 75 13.03 -7.49 13.59
C LYS A 75 12.01 -8.34 14.36
N LYS A 76 11.10 -7.70 15.09
CA LYS A 76 10.02 -8.35 15.85
C LYS A 76 8.69 -7.69 15.50
N SER A 77 7.59 -8.41 15.75
CA SER A 77 6.24 -7.92 15.50
C SER A 77 5.89 -6.82 16.50
N VAL A 78 5.72 -5.60 15.99
CA VAL A 78 5.36 -4.40 16.76
C VAL A 78 4.49 -3.54 15.86
N HIS A 79 3.29 -3.19 16.33
CA HIS A 79 2.37 -2.30 15.62
C HIS A 79 1.80 -1.25 16.58
N ILE A 80 1.38 -0.12 16.04
CA ILE A 80 0.89 1.03 16.81
C ILE A 80 -0.57 1.25 16.45
N LEU A 81 -1.42 1.37 17.47
CA LEU A 81 -2.82 1.76 17.34
C LEU A 81 -2.94 3.28 17.46
N GLN A 82 -3.91 3.87 16.76
CA GLN A 82 -4.22 5.29 16.88
C GLN A 82 -5.18 5.52 18.05
N LEU A 83 -5.09 6.69 18.67
CA LEU A 83 -6.13 7.13 19.60
C LEU A 83 -7.46 7.24 18.85
N GLY A 84 -8.51 6.64 19.38
CA GLY A 84 -9.82 6.58 18.74
C GLY A 84 -10.03 5.37 17.82
N SER A 85 -9.10 4.41 17.77
CA SER A 85 -9.33 3.16 17.05
C SER A 85 -10.56 2.41 17.59
N SER A 86 -11.39 1.95 16.67
CA SER A 86 -12.53 1.08 16.94
C SER A 86 -12.10 -0.29 17.43
N VAL A 87 -13.00 -1.01 18.11
CA VAL A 87 -12.76 -2.42 18.53
C VAL A 87 -12.36 -3.30 17.35
N ARG A 88 -12.97 -3.07 16.18
CA ARG A 88 -12.68 -3.82 14.96
C ARG A 88 -11.26 -3.57 14.45
N GLU A 89 -10.79 -2.32 14.45
CA GLU A 89 -9.41 -1.98 14.08
C GLU A 89 -8.40 -2.63 15.04
N ILE A 90 -8.71 -2.68 16.34
CA ILE A 90 -7.87 -3.35 17.34
C ILE A 90 -7.77 -4.85 17.04
N ILE A 91 -8.90 -5.53 16.78
CA ILE A 91 -8.93 -6.96 16.46
C ILE A 91 -8.15 -7.24 15.16
N ASN A 92 -8.36 -6.43 14.13
CA ASN A 92 -7.63 -6.56 12.87
C ASN A 92 -6.13 -6.41 13.10
N MET A 93 -5.71 -5.46 13.95
CA MET A 93 -4.29 -5.24 14.20
C MET A 93 -3.64 -6.32 15.04
N VAL A 94 -4.36 -6.90 16.01
CA VAL A 94 -3.89 -8.09 16.72
C VAL A 94 -3.70 -9.25 15.74
N THR A 95 -4.63 -9.45 14.81
CA THR A 95 -4.54 -10.51 13.80
C THR A 95 -3.28 -10.36 12.95
N ILE A 96 -3.02 -9.14 12.44
CA ILE A 96 -1.80 -8.84 11.69
C ILE A 96 -0.54 -9.05 12.55
N ALA A 97 -0.55 -8.62 13.82
CA ALA A 97 0.59 -8.78 14.73
C ALA A 97 0.97 -10.27 14.93
N VAL A 98 -0.03 -11.14 15.08
CA VAL A 98 0.16 -12.59 15.23
C VAL A 98 0.76 -13.19 13.97
N ILE A 99 0.23 -12.84 12.79
CA ILE A 99 0.75 -13.32 11.49
C ILE A 99 2.19 -12.85 11.27
N ASP A 100 2.49 -11.59 11.56
CA ASP A 100 3.84 -11.03 11.44
C ASP A 100 4.83 -11.73 12.38
N ALA A 101 4.41 -12.03 13.62
CA ALA A 101 5.22 -12.75 14.59
C ALA A 101 5.51 -14.19 14.17
N GLN A 102 4.54 -14.87 13.55
CA GLN A 102 4.70 -16.25 13.05
C GLN A 102 5.60 -16.32 11.81
N SER A 103 5.52 -15.31 10.94
CA SER A 103 6.30 -15.25 9.69
C SER A 103 7.78 -14.90 9.93
N LYS A 104 8.09 -14.18 11.01
CA LYS A 104 9.45 -13.70 11.36
C LYS A 104 10.21 -14.64 12.31
N LYS A 105 10.15 -15.95 12.08
CA LYS A 105 10.91 -16.93 12.88
C LYS A 105 12.40 -16.59 12.96
#